data_AF-A0A520S5U8-F1
#
_entry.id   AF-A0A520S5U8-F1
#
_cell.length_a   1.000
_cell.length_b   1.000
_cell.length_c   1.000
_cell.angle_alpha   90.00
_cell.angle_beta   90.00
_cell.angle_gamma   90.00
#
_symmetry.space_group_name_H-M   'P 1'
#
loop_
_entity.id
_entity.type
_entity.pdbx_description
1 polymer ?
#
loop_
_entity_poly.entity_id
_entity_poly.type
_entity_poly.pdbx_seq_one_letter_code
_entity_poly.pdbx_strand_id
1 'polypeptide(L)'
;MERVPNGISAAYAALTKLTAVGLHAVRKSQPKGNKSILVAGCRPVGLAVIACFQLIDAVRVIAADYSPKRRTLAKKWVQIRSSIRPPKTLTKVIY
;
A
#
# COMPACT_ATOMS: atom_id res chain seq x y z
N MET A 1 11.99 18.25 10.13
CA MET A 1 12.62 17.15 9.37
C MET A 1 13.47 16.38 10.37
N GLU A 2 13.13 15.11 10.62
CA GLU A 2 13.93 14.24 11.49
C GLU A 2 15.20 13.82 10.74
N ARG A 3 16.34 13.69 11.44
CA ARG A 3 17.58 13.20 10.85
C ARG A 3 17.51 11.68 10.70
N VAL A 4 17.98 11.16 9.55
CA VAL A 4 18.11 9.72 9.36
C VAL A 4 19.22 9.19 10.28
N PRO A 5 18.97 8.11 11.07
CA PRO A 5 20.00 7.50 11.91
C PRO A 5 21.26 7.11 11.11
N ASN A 6 22.42 7.27 11.75
CA ASN A 6 23.70 6.89 11.16
C ASN A 6 23.73 5.38 10.86
N GLY A 7 24.33 5.01 9.72
CA GLY A 7 24.44 3.60 9.29
C GLY A 7 23.29 3.10 8.40
N ILE A 8 22.26 3.89 8.16
CA ILE A 8 21.21 3.57 7.18
C ILE A 8 21.67 4.01 5.78
N SER A 9 21.59 3.11 4.79
CA SER A 9 21.93 3.44 3.40
C SER A 9 20.95 4.45 2.81
N ALA A 10 21.40 5.24 1.83
CA ALA A 10 20.54 6.20 1.13
C ALA A 10 19.29 5.55 0.51
N ALA A 11 19.40 4.30 0.05
CA ALA A 11 18.28 3.55 -0.52
C ALA A 11 17.19 3.28 0.53
N TYR A 12 17.56 2.87 1.75
CA TYR A 12 16.61 2.67 2.83
C TYR A 12 16.06 4.00 3.36
N ALA A 13 16.91 5.02 3.48
CA ALA A 13 16.49 6.37 3.88
C ALA A 13 15.41 6.94 2.95
N ALA A 14 15.51 6.69 1.64
CA ALA A 14 14.53 7.13 0.65
C ALA A 14 13.12 6.52 0.87
N LEU A 15 13.02 5.35 1.51
CA LEU A 15 11.73 4.71 1.81
C LEU A 15 10.93 5.47 2.89
N THR A 16 11.57 6.35 3.66
CA THR A 16 10.91 7.14 4.71
C THR A 16 9.72 7.93 4.17
N LYS A 17 9.86 8.53 2.97
CA LYS A 17 8.76 9.27 2.34
C LYS A 17 7.60 8.35 1.95
N LEU A 18 7.91 7.17 1.41
CA LEU A 18 6.88 6.20 0.97
C LEU A 18 6.12 5.63 2.16
N THR A 19 6.83 5.27 3.22
CA THR A 19 6.25 4.75 4.46
C THR A 19 5.43 5.82 5.19
N ALA A 20 5.87 7.09 5.17
CA ALA A 20 5.08 8.20 5.70
C ALA A 20 3.74 8.37 4.97
N VAL A 21 3.71 8.24 3.64
CA VAL A 21 2.46 8.27 2.85
C VAL A 21 1.55 7.08 3.21
N GLY A 22 2.12 5.89 3.34
CA GLY A 22 1.37 4.69 3.76
C GLY A 22 0.74 4.84 5.14
N LEU A 23 1.52 5.30 6.13
CA LEU A 23 1.05 5.56 7.48
C LEU A 23 -0.02 6.66 7.52
N HIS A 24 0.13 7.71 6.71
CA HIS A 24 -0.88 8.75 6.59
C HIS A 24 -2.20 8.20 6.05
N ALA A 25 -2.16 7.38 4.99
CA ALA A 25 -3.34 6.74 4.42
C ALA A 25 -4.08 5.84 5.43
N VAL A 26 -3.32 5.04 6.18
CA VAL A 26 -3.85 4.24 7.30
C VAL A 26 -4.58 5.13 8.31
N ARG A 27 -3.89 6.14 8.85
CA ARG A 27 -4.44 7.03 9.90
C ARG A 27 -5.69 7.74 9.43
N LYS A 28 -5.72 8.17 8.17
CA LYS A 28 -6.87 8.83 7.56
C LYS A 28 -8.04 7.87 7.34
N SER A 29 -7.77 6.64 6.92
CA SER A 29 -8.82 5.65 6.63
C SER A 29 -9.55 5.13 7.88
N GLN A 30 -8.95 5.28 9.07
CA GLN A 30 -9.50 4.82 10.36
C GLN A 30 -10.24 3.48 10.25
N PRO A 31 -9.54 2.41 9.85
CA PRO A 31 -10.18 1.13 9.61
C PRO A 31 -10.78 0.60 10.92
N LYS A 32 -12.11 0.43 10.95
CA LYS A 32 -12.84 -0.12 12.11
C LYS A 32 -13.45 -1.48 11.76
N GLY A 33 -13.25 -2.48 12.62
CA GLY A 33 -13.86 -3.81 12.52
C GLY A 33 -13.43 -4.60 11.27
N ASN A 34 -14.28 -5.54 10.83
CA ASN A 34 -14.05 -6.45 9.70
C ASN A 34 -14.14 -5.80 8.30
N LYS A 35 -13.91 -4.49 8.18
CA LYS A 35 -13.99 -3.79 6.90
C LYS A 35 -12.80 -4.14 6.00
N SER A 36 -13.02 -4.07 4.70
CA SER A 36 -11.96 -4.29 3.70
C SER A 36 -11.49 -2.96 3.11
N ILE A 37 -10.19 -2.85 2.84
CA ILE A 37 -9.56 -1.69 2.19
C ILE A 37 -9.22 -2.06 0.75
N LEU A 38 -9.58 -1.19 -0.21
CA LEU A 38 -9.15 -1.32 -1.60
C LEU A 38 -8.00 -0.35 -1.88
N VAL A 39 -6.87 -0.87 -2.36
CA VAL A 39 -5.75 -0.07 -2.87
C VAL A 39 -5.73 -0.15 -4.38
N ALA A 40 -5.91 0.99 -5.05
CA ALA A 40 -5.80 1.06 -6.50
C ALA A 40 -4.37 1.43 -6.92
N GLY A 41 -3.70 0.46 -7.55
CA GLY A 41 -2.33 0.53 -8.02
C GLY A 41 -1.40 -0.28 -7.14
N CYS A 42 -0.63 -1.16 -7.77
CA CYS A 42 0.45 -1.95 -7.16
C CYS A 42 1.82 -1.36 -7.55
N ARG A 43 1.90 -0.03 -7.59
CA ARG A 43 3.15 0.74 -7.78
C ARG A 43 3.83 0.98 -6.42
N PRO A 44 5.07 1.50 -6.35
CA PRO A 44 5.79 1.66 -5.09
C PRO A 44 4.98 2.31 -3.95
N VAL A 45 4.24 3.39 -4.25
CA VAL A 45 3.35 4.04 -3.27
C VAL A 45 2.23 3.11 -2.80
N GLY A 46 1.54 2.44 -3.72
CA GLY A 46 0.45 1.53 -3.38
C GLY A 46 0.94 0.30 -2.61
N LEU A 47 2.10 -0.25 -2.95
CA LEU A 47 2.73 -1.33 -2.19
C LEU A 47 3.12 -0.88 -0.77
N ALA A 48 3.64 0.34 -0.61
CA ALA A 48 3.93 0.90 0.71
C ALA A 48 2.66 1.08 1.55
N VAL A 49 1.55 1.54 0.95
CA VAL A 49 0.25 1.63 1.62
C VAL A 49 -0.24 0.24 2.06
N ILE A 50 -0.21 -0.76 1.15
CA ILE A 50 -0.61 -2.14 1.47
C ILE A 50 0.24 -2.68 2.63
N ALA A 51 1.56 -2.50 2.58
CA ALA A 51 2.46 -2.94 3.64
C ALA A 51 2.13 -2.29 5.00
N CYS A 52 1.83 -0.98 5.02
CA CYS A 52 1.42 -0.30 6.26
C CYS A 52 0.09 -0.83 6.82
N PHE A 53 -0.87 -1.18 5.97
CA PHE A 53 -2.11 -1.81 6.43
C PHE A 53 -1.91 -3.24 6.95
N GLN A 54 -0.94 -3.99 6.42
CA GLN A 54 -0.63 -5.33 6.94
C GLN A 54 -0.01 -5.31 8.33
N LEU A 55 0.72 -4.24 8.68
CA LEU A 55 1.23 -4.06 10.03
C LEU A 55 0.10 -3.82 11.07
N ILE A 56 -1.12 -3.58 10.59
CA ILE A 56 -2.29 -3.31 11.41
C ILE A 56 -3.26 -4.46 11.15
N ASP A 57 -3.17 -5.48 12.00
CA ASP A 57 -3.76 -6.82 11.87
C ASP A 57 -5.30 -6.88 11.76
N ALA A 58 -5.96 -5.74 11.61
CA ALA A 58 -7.39 -5.56 11.75
C ALA A 58 -8.16 -5.48 10.42
N VAL A 59 -7.51 -5.47 9.25
CA VAL A 59 -8.21 -5.22 7.98
C VAL A 59 -7.78 -6.09 6.81
N ARG A 60 -8.79 -6.53 6.03
CA ARG A 60 -8.58 -7.24 4.78
C ARG A 60 -8.20 -6.25 3.67
N VAL A 61 -7.03 -6.42 3.08
CA VAL A 61 -6.56 -5.56 1.97
C VAL A 61 -6.78 -6.22 0.61
N ILE A 62 -7.40 -5.50 -0.30
CA ILE A 62 -7.65 -5.86 -1.71
C ILE A 62 -6.83 -4.90 -2.57
N ALA A 63 -6.09 -5.40 -3.57
CA ALA A 63 -5.31 -4.54 -4.46
C ALA A 63 -5.74 -4.67 -5.94
N ALA A 64 -5.94 -3.55 -6.61
CA ALA A 64 -6.31 -3.50 -8.02
C ALA A 64 -5.18 -2.88 -8.85
N ASP A 65 -4.70 -3.56 -9.89
CA ASP A 65 -3.76 -2.98 -10.86
C ASP A 65 -4.04 -3.53 -12.25
N TYR A 66 -3.77 -2.72 -13.27
CA TYR A 66 -3.93 -3.14 -14.67
C TYR A 66 -2.89 -4.17 -15.09
N SER A 67 -1.64 -4.02 -14.63
CA SER A 67 -0.53 -4.89 -15.00
C SER A 67 -0.62 -6.22 -14.25
N PRO A 68 -0.72 -7.36 -14.96
CA PRO A 68 -0.71 -8.66 -14.33
C PRO A 68 0.59 -8.93 -13.57
N LYS A 69 1.74 -8.49 -14.12
CA LYS A 69 3.06 -8.64 -13.47
C LYS A 69 3.09 -7.96 -12.09
N ARG A 70 2.56 -6.74 -11.97
CA ARG A 70 2.52 -6.01 -10.69
C ARG A 70 1.57 -6.67 -9.67
N ARG A 71 0.44 -7.23 -10.11
CA ARG A 71 -0.46 -7.98 -9.22
C ARG A 71 0.18 -9.26 -8.68
N THR A 72 0.90 -9.99 -9.53
CA THR A 72 1.64 -11.19 -9.10
C THR A 72 2.72 -10.83 -8.08
N LEU A 73 3.44 -9.73 -8.31
CA LEU A 73 4.42 -9.22 -7.36
C LEU A 73 3.77 -8.83 -6.03
N ALA A 74 2.65 -8.09 -6.06
CA ALA A 74 1.93 -7.72 -4.85
C ALA A 74 1.44 -8.94 -4.05
N LYS A 75 0.96 -9.99 -4.72
CA LYS A 75 0.60 -11.27 -4.09
C LYS A 75 1.80 -11.95 -3.41
N LYS A 76 2.96 -11.96 -4.06
CA LYS A 76 4.16 -12.64 -3.54
C LYS A 76 4.80 -11.89 -2.36
N TRP A 77 4.88 -10.57 -2.45
CA TRP A 77 5.67 -9.76 -1.51
C TRP A 77 4.85 -9.24 -0.33
N VAL A 78 3.59 -8.91 -0.57
CA VAL A 78 2.73 -8.21 0.39
C VAL A 78 1.45 -9.01 0.61
N GLN A 79 1.48 -10.33 0.38
CA GLN A 79 0.47 -11.35 0.70
C GLN A 79 -1.00 -10.88 0.57
N ILE A 80 -1.34 -10.19 -0.52
CA ILE A 80 -2.70 -9.69 -0.72
C ILE A 80 -3.69 -10.86 -0.92
N ARG A 81 -4.77 -10.88 -0.15
CA ARG A 81 -5.78 -11.96 -0.20
C ARG A 81 -6.57 -12.01 -1.51
N SER A 82 -6.77 -10.87 -2.18
CA SER A 82 -7.43 -10.82 -3.48
C SER A 82 -6.89 -9.68 -4.35
N SER A 83 -6.85 -9.90 -5.66
CA SER A 83 -6.40 -8.90 -6.62
C SER A 83 -7.29 -8.86 -7.85
N ILE A 84 -7.69 -7.66 -8.26
CA ILE A 84 -8.74 -7.42 -9.27
C ILE A 84 -8.15 -6.62 -10.45
N ARG A 85 -8.61 -6.90 -11.68
CA ARG A 85 -8.40 -6.01 -12.83
C ARG A 85 -9.53 -4.97 -12.83
N PRO A 86 -9.26 -3.67 -12.65
CA PRO A 86 -10.32 -2.68 -12.76
C PRO A 86 -10.82 -2.59 -14.21
N PRO A 87 -12.14 -2.45 -14.46
CA PRO A 87 -12.68 -2.10 -15.78
C PRO A 87 -12.12 -0.75 -16.25
N LYS A 88 -12.07 -0.52 -17.58
CA LYS A 88 -11.44 0.66 -18.22
C LYS A 88 -12.04 2.02 -17.79
N THR A 89 -13.16 2.03 -17.07
CA THR A 89 -14.00 3.20 -16.78
C THR A 89 -13.93 3.72 -15.34
N LEU A 90 -13.04 3.20 -14.48
CA LEU A 90 -12.93 3.66 -13.08
C LEU A 90 -12.08 4.92 -12.96
N THR A 91 -12.75 6.05 -13.19
CA THR A 91 -12.30 7.40 -12.86
C THR A 91 -12.52 7.64 -11.36
N LYS A 92 -11.48 8.15 -10.68
CA LYS A 92 -11.39 8.49 -9.24
C LYS A 92 -11.13 7.33 -8.27
N VAL A 93 -9.91 7.36 -7.74
CA VAL A 93 -9.53 6.69 -6.50
C VAL A 93 -9.16 7.80 -5.52
N ILE A 94 -9.82 7.77 -4.38
CA ILE A 94 -9.83 8.77 -3.32
C ILE A 94 -8.49 8.73 -2.55
N TYR A 95 -7.93 9.91 -2.22
CA TYR A 95 -6.98 10.09 -1.12
C TYR A 95 -7.73 10.24 0.19
#